data_AF-A0A7V8XDL7-F1
#
_entry.id   AF-A0A7V8XDL7-F1
#
_cell.length_a   1.000
_cell.length_b   1.000
_cell.length_c   1.000
_cell.angle_alpha   90.00
_cell.angle_beta   90.00
_cell.angle_gamma   90.00
#
_symmetry.space_group_name_H-M   'P 1'
#
loop_
_entity.id
_entity.type
_entity.pdbx_description
1 polymer ?
#
loop_
_entity_poly.entity_id
_entity_poly.type
_entity_poly.pdbx_seq_one_letter_code
_entity_poly.pdbx_strand_id
1 'polypeptide(L)' 'MAVKDGEPQVHAHVVVGKADGTAWGGHLLEGHVWPTLELVLVESPDELR' A
#
# COMPACT_ATOMS: atom_id res chain seq x y z
N MET A 1 1.93 -12.61 5.92
CA MET A 1 2.70 -11.37 5.73
C MET A 1 3.93 -11.73 4.93
N ALA A 2 4.25 -11.02 3.85
CA ALA A 2 5.51 -11.28 3.15
C ALA A 2 6.66 -10.81 4.05
N VAL A 3 7.62 -11.70 4.32
CA VAL A 3 8.83 -11.39 5.10
C VAL A 3 10.02 -11.55 4.17
N LYS A 4 10.90 -10.55 4.15
CA LYS A 4 12.14 -10.58 3.38
C LYS A 4 13.29 -10.24 4.32
N ASP A 5 14.28 -11.11 4.39
CA ASP A 5 15.47 -10.96 5.24
C ASP A 5 15.13 -10.72 6.73
N GLY A 6 14.00 -11.27 7.20
CA GLY A 6 13.49 -11.10 8.57
C GLY A 6 12.58 -9.89 8.79
N GLU A 7 12.42 -9.03 7.78
CA GLU A 7 11.63 -7.81 7.88
C GLU A 7 10.29 -7.90 7.12
N PRO A 8 9.21 -7.28 7.63
CA PRO A 8 7.95 -7.16 6.89
C PRO A 8 8.11 -6.43 5.55
N GLN A 9 7.58 -7.01 4.49
CA GLN A 9 7.55 -6.40 3.16
C GLN A 9 6.13 -6.01 2.76
N VAL A 10 5.94 -4.73 2.41
CA VAL A 10 4.70 -4.21 1.87
C VAL A 10 4.80 -4.11 0.35
N HIS A 11 3.87 -4.75 -0.36
CA HIS A 11 3.67 -4.55 -1.79
C HIS A 11 2.36 -3.81 -1.99
N ALA A 12 2.44 -2.55 -2.41
CA ALA A 12 1.28 -1.68 -2.58
C ALA A 12 1.26 -1.05 -3.97
N HIS A 13 0.06 -0.88 -4.51
CA HIS A 13 -0.22 -0.11 -5.72
C HIS A 13 -1.08 1.08 -5.33
N VAL A 14 -1.01 2.15 -6.11
CA VAL A 14 -1.73 3.40 -5.81
C VAL A 14 -2.41 3.94 -7.05
N VAL A 15 -3.51 4.66 -6.83
CA VAL A 15 -4.12 5.59 -7.78
C VAL A 15 -4.25 6.95 -7.10
N VAL A 16 -3.75 8.01 -7.73
CA VAL A 16 -3.80 9.39 -7.23
C VAL A 16 -4.55 10.29 -8.21
N GLY A 17 -5.40 11.17 -7.66
CA GLY A 17 -6.05 12.24 -8.40
C GLY A 17 -5.19 13.50 -8.40
N LYS A 18 -4.94 14.07 -9.57
CA LYS A 18 -4.23 15.35 -9.72
C LYS A 18 -5.20 16.52 -9.71
N ALA A 19 -4.67 17.72 -9.51
CA ALA A 19 -5.47 18.96 -9.50
C ALA A 19 -6.22 19.23 -10.82
N ASP A 20 -5.73 18.67 -11.94
CA ASP A 20 -6.36 18.76 -13.26
C ASP A 20 -7.46 17.71 -13.49
N GLY A 21 -7.78 16.89 -12.48
CA GLY A 21 -8.77 15.83 -12.55
C GLY A 21 -8.29 14.54 -13.20
N THR A 22 -7.04 14.46 -13.66
CA THR A 22 -6.47 13.22 -14.21
C THR A 22 -6.12 12.22 -13.09
N ALA A 23 -6.16 10.93 -13.44
CA ALA A 23 -5.79 9.84 -12.54
C ALA A 23 -4.46 9.22 -12.98
N TRP A 24 -3.51 9.11 -12.05
CA TRP A 24 -2.23 8.41 -12.26
C TRP A 24 -2.16 7.20 -11.34
N GLY A 25 -1.51 6.11 -11.77
CA GLY A 25 -1.37 4.92 -10.94
C GLY A 25 -0.14 4.08 -11.25
N GLY A 26 0.20 3.18 -10.34
CA GLY A 26 1.35 2.28 -10.46
C GLY A 26 1.80 1.68 -9.13
N HIS A 27 3.05 1.18 -9.11
CA HIS A 27 3.69 0.67 -7.90
C HIS A 27 3.98 1.82 -6.94
N LEU A 28 3.57 1.68 -5.68
CA LEU A 28 3.85 2.67 -4.66
C LEU A 28 5.25 2.45 -4.11
N LEU A 29 6.15 3.41 -4.34
CA LEU A 29 7.47 3.43 -3.72
C LEU A 29 7.41 4.14 -2.37
N GLU A 30 6.80 5.32 -2.34
CA GLU A 30 6.64 6.16 -1.15
C GLU A 30 5.44 7.10 -1.34
N GLY A 31 4.81 7.52 -0.23
CA GLY A 31 3.80 8.57 -0.23
C GLY A 31 3.65 9.19 1.16
N HIS A 32 3.33 10.48 1.21
CA HIS A 32 3.02 11.18 2.46
C HIS A 32 1.51 11.33 2.64
N VAL A 33 1.01 10.97 3.82
CA VAL A 33 -0.40 11.05 4.15
C VAL A 33 -0.75 12.47 4.59
N TRP A 34 -1.75 13.07 3.96
CA TRP A 34 -2.36 14.32 4.43
C TRP A 34 -3.80 14.48 3.91
N PRO A 35 -4.79 14.77 4.77
CA PRO A 35 -4.73 14.82 6.23
C PRO A 35 -4.85 13.44 6.90
N THR A 36 -5.43 12.45 6.24
CA THR A 36 -5.73 11.12 6.82
C THR A 36 -5.47 9.99 5.85
N LEU A 37 -5.24 8.80 6.40
CA LEU A 37 -5.20 7.53 5.68
C LEU A 37 -6.07 6.53 6.44
N GLU A 38 -7.07 5.99 5.77
CA GLU A 38 -7.89 4.90 6.29
C GLU A 38 -7.39 3.58 5.70
N LEU A 39 -7.10 2.62 6.57
CA LEU A 39 -6.59 1.29 6.18
C LEU A 39 -7.50 0.20 6.73
N VAL A 40 -7.75 -0.80 5.90
CA VAL A 40 -8.33 -2.07 6.31
C VAL A 40 -7.26 -3.14 6.17
N LEU A 41 -6.83 -3.72 7.29
CA LEU A 41 -5.85 -4.79 7.32
C LEU A 41 -6.56 -6.12 7.59
N VAL A 42 -6.38 -7.08 6.68
CA VAL A 42 -6.85 -8.46 6.83
C VAL A 42 -5.62 -9.35 6.96
N GLU A 43 -5.54 -10.06 8.07
CA GLU A 43 -4.47 -11.02 8.31
C GLU A 43 -4.74 -12.33 7.53
N SER A 44 -3.71 -12.84 6.85
CA SER A 44 -3.79 -14.16 6.22
C SER A 44 -3.75 -15.26 7.29
N PRO A 45 -4.56 -16.33 7.15
CA PRO A 45 -4.48 -17.52 7.99
C PRO A 45 -3.04 -18.06 8.09
N ASP A 46 -2.68 -18.62 9.24
CA ASP A 46 -1.34 -19.14 9.50
C ASP A 46 -0.93 -20.24 8.51
N GLU A 47 -1.89 -20.99 7.98
CA GLU A 47 -1.69 -22.10 7.06
C GLU A 47 -1.23 -21.66 5.65
N LEU A 48 -1.25 -20.36 5.36
CA LEU A 48 -0.86 -19.76 4.08
C LEU A 48 0.41 -18.90 4.19
N ARG A 49 1.16 -19.03 5.29
CA ARG A 49 2.41 -18.29 5.55
C ARG A 49 3.64 -18.99 5.02
#